data_AF-A0A089LP09-F1
#
_entry.id   AF-A0A089LP09-F1
#
_cell.length_a   1.000
_cell.length_b   1.000
_cell.length_c   1.000
_cell.angle_alpha   90.00
_cell.angle_beta   90.00
_cell.angle_gamma   90.00
#
_symmetry.space_group_name_H-M   'P 1'
#
loop_
_entity.id
_entity.type
_entity.pdbx_description
1 polymer ?
#
loop_
_entity_poly.entity_id
_entity_poly.type
_entity_poly.pdbx_seq_one_letter_code
_entity_poly.pdbx_strand_id
1 'polypeptide(L)'
;MSPNANRRREPYTKIKVFLLERNIPQSEVGEVIGKRSSAINQKLNGTGGDFSLGEARVLSRQFGIPMEYFFEVDVPKKEREV
;
A
#
# COMPACT_ATOMS: atom_id res chain seq x y z
N MET A 1 -5.19 -26.78 9.27
CA MET A 1 -4.56 -25.46 9.05
C MET A 1 -4.64 -25.13 7.56
N SER A 2 -5.35 -24.07 7.18
CA SER A 2 -5.42 -23.65 5.78
C SER A 2 -4.07 -23.04 5.34
N PRO A 3 -3.52 -23.41 4.17
CA PRO A 3 -2.18 -23.02 3.72
C PRO A 3 -2.01 -21.53 3.36
N ASN A 4 -2.97 -20.66 3.71
CA ASN A 4 -3.03 -19.27 3.25
C ASN A 4 -2.78 -18.21 4.35
N ALA A 5 -2.45 -18.58 5.58
CA ALA A 5 -2.42 -17.66 6.73
C ALA A 5 -1.19 -16.73 6.82
N ASN A 6 -0.19 -16.85 5.93
CA ASN A 6 1.11 -16.20 6.10
C ASN A 6 1.65 -15.48 4.86
N ARG A 7 0.80 -14.96 3.97
CA ARG A 7 1.26 -14.03 2.91
C ARG A 7 1.49 -12.65 3.51
N ARG A 8 2.59 -12.48 4.26
CA ARG A 8 3.07 -11.16 4.67
C ARG A 8 3.83 -10.57 3.49
N ARG A 9 3.27 -9.52 2.89
CA ARG A 9 3.96 -8.72 1.88
C ARG A 9 4.81 -7.66 2.58
N GLU A 10 5.80 -7.14 1.88
CA GLU A 10 6.55 -5.99 2.39
C GLU A 10 5.58 -4.82 2.66
N PRO A 11 5.68 -4.15 3.82
CA PRO A 11 4.83 -3.02 4.12
C PRO A 11 5.08 -1.87 3.14
N TYR A 12 4.02 -1.13 2.81
CA TYR A 12 4.10 0.11 2.03
C TYR A 12 4.69 1.27 2.85
N THR A 13 5.95 1.16 3.23
CA THR A 13 6.65 2.12 4.11
C THR A 13 6.69 3.53 3.50
N LYS A 14 6.93 3.64 2.19
CA LYS A 14 6.90 4.93 1.48
C LYS A 14 5.52 5.60 1.54
N ILE A 15 4.45 4.82 1.41
CA ILE A 15 3.08 5.34 1.51
C ILE A 15 2.77 5.77 2.96
N LYS A 16 3.19 4.98 3.97
CA LYS A 16 3.00 5.37 5.38
C LYS A 16 3.67 6.71 5.70
N VAL A 17 4.91 6.91 5.26
CA VAL A 17 5.64 8.18 5.44
C VAL A 17 4.92 9.31 4.71
N PHE A 18 4.50 9.10 3.46
CA PHE A 18 3.77 10.09 2.68
C PHE A 18 2.49 10.59 3.39
N LEU A 19 1.70 9.67 3.95
CA LEU A 19 0.47 10.00 4.67
C LEU A 19 0.76 10.78 5.95
N LEU A 20 1.79 10.37 6.69
CA LEU A 20 2.20 11.04 7.92
C LEU A 20 2.66 12.48 7.65
N GLU A 21 3.53 12.70 6.66
CA GLU A 21 4.06 14.02 6.30
C GLU A 21 2.97 15.00 5.86
N ARG A 22 1.87 14.49 5.29
CA ARG A 22 0.74 15.31 4.82
C ARG A 22 -0.43 15.34 5.79
N ASN A 23 -0.29 14.73 6.98
CA ASN A 23 -1.37 14.60 7.96
C ASN A 23 -2.66 13.97 7.39
N ILE A 24 -2.54 13.00 6.47
CA ILE A 24 -3.68 12.31 5.87
C ILE A 24 -4.03 11.10 6.75
N PRO A 25 -5.21 11.08 7.40
CA PRO A 25 -5.62 9.98 8.25
C PRO A 25 -6.02 8.74 7.41
N GLN A 26 -5.75 7.54 7.94
CA GLN A 26 -6.12 6.29 7.27
C GLN A 26 -7.64 6.11 7.11
N SER A 27 -8.45 6.77 7.94
CA SER A 27 -9.91 6.80 7.78
C SER A 27 -10.32 7.47 6.48
N GLU A 28 -9.71 8.60 6.14
CA GLU A 28 -9.98 9.35 4.91
C GLU A 28 -9.52 8.56 3.67
N VAL A 29 -8.33 7.93 3.74
CA VAL A 29 -7.89 6.97 2.71
C VAL A 29 -8.94 5.87 2.51
N GLY A 30 -9.48 5.34 3.61
CA GLY A 30 -10.54 4.35 3.61
C GLY A 30 -11.82 4.85 2.93
N GLU A 31 -12.30 6.02 3.29
CA GLU A 31 -13.48 6.65 2.72
C GLU A 31 -13.36 6.80 1.19
N VAL A 32 -12.21 7.28 0.71
CA VAL A 32 -11.94 7.50 -0.72
C VAL A 32 -11.99 6.22 -1.55
N ILE A 33 -11.58 5.08 -1.00
CA ILE A 33 -11.61 3.78 -1.72
C ILE A 33 -12.69 2.82 -1.21
N GLY A 34 -13.63 3.29 -0.39
CA GLY A 34 -14.73 2.48 0.13
C GLY A 34 -14.29 1.33 1.03
N LYS A 35 -13.28 1.55 1.88
CA LYS A 35 -12.72 0.58 2.84
C LYS A 35 -12.73 1.11 4.26
N ARG A 36 -12.78 0.19 5.23
CA ARG A 36 -12.61 0.53 6.65
C ARG A 36 -11.14 0.80 6.96
N SER A 37 -10.87 1.63 7.97
CA SER A 37 -9.50 1.95 8.41
C SER A 37 -8.68 0.70 8.77
N SER A 38 -9.31 -0.34 9.33
CA SER A 38 -8.62 -1.61 9.61
C SER A 38 -8.13 -2.33 8.36
N ALA A 39 -8.88 -2.27 7.26
CA ALA A 39 -8.48 -2.83 5.97
C ALA A 39 -7.35 -2.01 5.33
N ILE A 40 -7.37 -0.68 5.48
CA ILE A 40 -6.26 0.19 5.06
C ILE A 40 -5.00 -0.14 5.86
N ASN A 41 -5.12 -0.27 7.18
CA ASN A 41 -4.01 -0.64 8.03
C ASN A 41 -3.41 -2.00 7.64
N GLN A 42 -4.23 -3.00 7.32
CA GLN A 42 -3.75 -4.31 6.84
C GLN A 42 -3.06 -4.22 5.47
N LYS A 43 -3.61 -3.44 4.53
CA LYS A 43 -2.97 -3.17 3.22
C LYS A 43 -1.59 -2.52 3.40
N LEU A 44 -1.52 -1.45 4.20
CA LEU A 44 -0.27 -0.72 4.46
C LEU A 44 0.78 -1.57 5.17
N ASN A 45 0.37 -2.45 6.09
CA ASN A 45 1.26 -3.33 6.83
C ASN A 45 1.58 -4.66 6.12
N GLY A 46 1.04 -4.89 4.92
CA GLY A 46 1.25 -6.14 4.18
C GLY A 46 0.64 -7.37 4.85
N THR A 47 -0.26 -7.20 5.84
CA THR A 47 -0.92 -8.30 6.58
C THR A 47 -2.29 -8.68 6.02
N GLY A 48 -2.74 -8.00 4.97
CA GLY A 48 -3.97 -8.30 4.23
C GLY A 48 -3.79 -8.24 2.71
N GLY A 49 -4.91 -8.10 2.00
CA GLY A 49 -4.92 -7.98 0.54
C GLY A 49 -4.13 -6.78 0.03
N ASP A 50 -3.81 -6.77 -1.26
CA ASP A 50 -3.08 -5.68 -1.90
C ASP A 50 -3.95 -4.49 -2.29
N PHE A 51 -3.35 -3.32 -2.48
CA PHE A 51 -3.95 -2.24 -3.25
C PHE A 51 -4.10 -2.71 -4.69
N SER A 52 -5.34 -2.68 -5.19
CA SER A 52 -5.57 -2.88 -6.62
C SER A 52 -5.07 -1.67 -7.42
N LEU A 53 -4.81 -1.87 -8.71
CA LEU A 53 -4.46 -0.76 -9.61
C LEU A 53 -5.56 0.33 -9.67
N GLY A 54 -6.82 -0.04 -9.47
CA GLY A 54 -7.93 0.92 -9.36
C GLY A 54 -7.79 1.78 -8.11
N GLU A 55 -7.57 1.15 -6.95
CA GLU A 55 -7.36 1.85 -5.68
C GLU A 55 -6.11 2.75 -5.75
N ALA A 56 -4.98 2.26 -6.29
CA ALA A 56 -3.76 3.04 -6.47
C ALA A 56 -4.00 4.29 -7.35
N ARG A 57 -4.73 4.15 -8.46
CA ARG A 57 -5.11 5.29 -9.33
C ARG A 57 -5.97 6.32 -8.62
N VAL A 58 -6.95 5.87 -7.84
CA VAL A 58 -7.80 6.79 -7.06
C VAL A 58 -6.97 7.54 -6.02
N LEU A 59 -6.16 6.82 -5.24
CA LEU A 59 -5.34 7.42 -4.19
C LEU A 59 -4.26 8.36 -4.75
N SER A 60 -3.67 8.03 -5.89
CA SER A 60 -2.73 8.91 -6.59
C SER A 60 -3.40 10.20 -7.05
N ARG A 61 -4.62 10.12 -7.63
CA ARG A 61 -5.38 11.29 -8.07
C ARG A 61 -5.88 12.16 -6.93
N GLN A 62 -6.33 11.57 -5.83
CA GLN A 62 -6.94 12.28 -4.71
C GLN A 62 -5.90 12.90 -3.77
N PHE A 63 -4.85 12.15 -3.44
CA PHE A 63 -3.87 12.56 -2.44
C PHE A 63 -2.50 12.93 -3.02
N GLY A 64 -2.27 12.70 -4.32
CA GLY A 64 -0.98 12.92 -4.96
C GLY A 64 0.07 11.87 -4.61
N ILE A 65 -0.34 10.67 -4.17
CA ILE A 65 0.62 9.59 -3.87
C ILE A 65 1.31 9.17 -5.17
N PRO A 66 2.66 9.18 -5.24
CA PRO A 66 3.39 8.72 -6.42
C PRO A 66 3.01 7.29 -6.75
N MET A 67 2.67 7.06 -8.02
CA MET A 67 2.20 5.76 -8.50
C MET A 67 3.23 4.66 -8.24
N GLU A 68 4.52 4.97 -8.40
CA GLU A 68 5.66 4.13 -8.08
C GLU A 68 5.69 3.61 -6.63
N TYR A 69 5.02 4.27 -5.67
CA TYR A 69 4.99 3.77 -4.28
C TYR A 69 4.11 2.54 -4.12
N PHE A 70 3.22 2.25 -5.09
CA PHE A 70 2.36 1.07 -5.10
C PHE A 70 3.02 -0.13 -5.79
N PHE A 71 4.11 0.08 -6.53
CA PHE A 71 4.82 -0.97 -7.26
C PHE A 71 6.15 -1.28 -6.58
N GLU A 72 6.33 -2.52 -6.17
CA GLU A 72 7.64 -3.04 -5.88
C GLU A 72 8.27 -3.47 -7.20
N VAL A 73 9.32 -2.78 -7.63
CA VAL A 73 10.21 -3.35 -8.64
C VAL A 73 11.01 -4.42 -7.92
N ASP A 74 10.46 -5.64 -7.87
CA ASP A 74 11.19 -6.78 -7.33
C ASP A 74 12.25 -7.20 -8.36
N VAL A 75 13.32 -6.42 -8.45
CA VAL A 75 14.49 -6.79 -9.24
C VAL A 75 15.18 -7.91 -8.46
N PRO A 76 15.31 -9.13 -9.04
CA PRO A 76 16.09 -10.19 -8.43
C PRO A 76 17.45 -9.67 -8.00
N LYS A 77 17.94 -10.05 -6.82
CA LYS A 77 19.23 -9.52 -6.28
C LYS A 77 20.40 -9.61 -7.27
N LYS A 78 20.37 -10.62 -8.16
CA LYS A 78 21.36 -10.86 -9.22
C LYS A 78 21.29 -9.85 -10.39
N GLU A 79 20.20 -9.09 -10.51
CA GLU A 79 19.90 -8.12 -11.57
C GLU A 79 19.91 -6.66 -11.04
N ARG A 80 20.15 -6.46 -9.74
CA ARG A 80 20.40 -5.13 -9.18
C ARG A 80 21.86 -4.78 -9.52
N GLU A 81 22.08 -4.10 -10.65
CA GLU A 81 23.40 -3.56 -10.97
C GLU A 81 23.83 -2.49 -9.95
N VAL A 82 25.15 -2.43 -9.74
CA VAL A 82 25.89 -1.75 -8.65
C VAL A 82 25.89 -0.24 -8.79
#